data_AF-A0A0E3S7X8-F1
#
_entry.id   AF-A0A0E3S7X8-F1
#
_cell.length_a   1.000
_cell.length_b   1.000
_cell.length_c   1.000
_cell.angle_alpha   90.00
_cell.angle_beta   90.00
_cell.angle_gamma   90.00
#
_symmetry.space_group_name_H-M   'P 1'
#
loop_
_entity.id
_entity.type
_entity.pdbx_description
1 polymer ?
#
loop_
_entity_poly.entity_id
_entity_poly.type
_entity_poly.pdbx_seq_one_letter_code
_entity_poly.pdbx_strand_id
1 'polypeptide(L)'
;MVHAKALKFILLIFLVSLAAGCIDTGNLKESLVADGVNKLLPEGIVPQEEFKTKEINLSGSGDSAESIASPIPEVPTYSEEKSGAVYPKEYRVLSQNFRRAIGTGEERVGEEVFNITGKTSGYNIEDACDVFNYVNRNWQYRYDKNAEFFFGASQTIDSGYRGDCDDYSIVMSALLKNMGFNTRVVTAYNESYGHAYPELYIGDDRDTAHEIRDYIAERYPYAENVWYSERALKDEQGTQYWLNFDWSGSNGYRHPGGVYFQGACIMYYPNGLIEF
;
A
#
# COMPACT_ATOMS: atom_id res chain seq x y z
N MET A 1 -0.36 58.53 -26.88
CA MET A 1 -1.63 57.93 -26.41
C MET A 1 -1.78 56.56 -27.08
N VAL A 2 -1.18 55.52 -26.50
CA VAL A 2 -1.43 54.10 -26.85
C VAL A 2 -1.28 53.32 -25.55
N HIS A 3 -2.38 52.77 -25.05
CA HIS A 3 -2.45 51.97 -23.84
C HIS A 3 -2.04 50.53 -24.14
N ALA A 4 -0.93 50.06 -23.56
CA ALA A 4 -0.65 48.63 -23.43
C ALA A 4 -1.30 48.13 -22.13
N LYS A 5 -2.43 47.42 -22.25
CA LYS A 5 -3.03 46.66 -21.14
C LYS A 5 -2.20 45.38 -20.93
N ALA A 6 -1.39 45.36 -19.87
CA ALA A 6 -0.77 44.13 -19.40
C ALA A 6 -1.84 43.27 -18.69
N LEU A 7 -2.25 42.19 -19.36
CA LEU A 7 -3.15 41.16 -18.85
C LEU A 7 -2.39 40.37 -17.77
N LYS A 8 -2.71 40.61 -16.50
CA LYS A 8 -2.23 39.77 -15.39
C LYS A 8 -2.95 38.42 -15.45
N PHE A 9 -2.28 37.39 -15.95
CA PHE A 9 -2.68 36.00 -15.74
C PHE A 9 -2.36 35.66 -14.28
N ILE A 10 -3.37 35.73 -13.41
CA ILE A 10 -3.30 35.11 -12.08
C ILE A 10 -3.62 33.64 -12.30
N LEU A 11 -2.57 32.82 -12.39
CA LEU A 11 -2.67 31.36 -12.32
C LEU A 11 -3.02 31.03 -10.86
N LEU A 12 -4.31 30.91 -10.58
CA LEU A 12 -4.79 30.44 -9.29
C LEU A 12 -4.54 28.93 -9.22
N ILE A 13 -3.36 28.54 -8.74
CA ILE A 13 -3.06 27.15 -8.39
C ILE A 13 -3.98 26.81 -7.21
N PHE A 14 -5.06 26.08 -7.49
CA PHE A 14 -5.81 25.38 -6.46
C PHE A 14 -4.93 24.24 -5.94
N LEU A 15 -4.04 24.55 -4.99
CA LEU A 15 -3.47 23.58 -4.08
C LEU A 15 -4.59 23.15 -3.13
N VAL A 16 -5.44 22.23 -3.61
CA VAL A 16 -6.28 21.44 -2.71
C VAL A 16 -5.33 20.43 -2.08
N SER A 17 -4.68 20.82 -0.99
CA SER A 17 -4.03 19.88 -0.08
C SER A 17 -5.14 19.09 0.63
N LEU A 18 -5.62 18.03 -0.01
CA LEU A 18 -6.36 16.98 0.68
C LEU A 18 -5.33 16.23 1.54
N ALA A 19 -5.10 16.71 2.76
CA ALA A 19 -4.48 15.89 3.78
C ALA A 19 -5.46 14.75 4.08
N ALA A 20 -5.24 13.60 3.44
CA ALA A 20 -6.04 12.39 3.59
C ALA A 20 -5.64 11.66 4.89
N GLY A 21 -5.86 12.32 6.02
CA GLY A 21 -5.80 11.66 7.33
C GLY A 21 -7.08 10.91 7.59
N CYS A 22 -6.96 9.59 7.76
CA CYS A 22 -8.10 8.68 7.68
C CYS A 22 -8.38 7.94 8.99
N ILE A 23 -7.37 7.74 9.85
CA ILE A 23 -7.57 6.99 11.10
C ILE A 23 -7.97 7.97 12.21
N ASP A 24 -9.26 7.98 12.58
CA ASP A 24 -9.78 8.76 13.71
C ASP A 24 -9.37 8.13 15.05
N THR A 25 -8.54 8.85 15.80
CA THR A 25 -8.13 8.47 17.15
C THR A 25 -9.21 8.73 18.21
N GLY A 26 -10.37 9.26 17.83
CA GLY A 26 -11.45 9.71 18.72
C GLY A 26 -12.04 8.67 19.68
N ASN A 27 -11.77 7.37 19.46
CA ASN A 27 -12.15 6.29 20.38
C ASN A 27 -10.96 5.64 21.13
N LEU A 28 -9.74 6.05 20.82
CA LEU A 28 -8.55 5.76 21.62
C LEU A 28 -8.47 6.86 22.68
N LYS A 29 -9.01 6.60 23.88
CA LYS A 29 -8.92 7.47 25.07
C LYS A 29 -7.68 8.36 25.02
N GLU A 30 -7.88 9.65 24.80
CA GLU A 30 -7.12 10.86 25.16
C GLU A 30 -5.63 10.77 25.63
N SER A 31 -4.88 9.75 25.23
CA SER A 31 -3.49 9.52 25.68
C SER A 31 -2.58 8.96 24.59
N LEU A 32 -3.01 8.94 23.33
CA LEU A 32 -2.19 8.53 22.18
C LEU A 32 -1.97 9.72 21.22
N VAL A 33 -1.58 10.87 21.76
CA VAL A 33 -0.65 11.76 21.05
C VAL A 33 0.71 11.05 21.00
N ALA A 34 1.57 11.32 20.02
CA ALA A 34 2.87 10.67 19.72
C ALA A 34 3.63 10.01 20.92
N ASP A 35 3.56 10.58 22.12
CA ASP A 35 4.03 10.00 23.39
C ASP A 35 3.46 8.61 23.76
N GLY A 36 2.25 8.27 23.31
CA GLY A 36 1.56 7.02 23.62
C GLY A 36 1.97 5.84 22.74
N VAL A 37 2.24 6.10 21.46
CA VAL A 37 2.81 5.09 20.54
C VAL A 37 4.22 4.73 20.99
N ASN A 38 5.03 5.74 21.36
CA ASN A 38 6.36 5.53 21.94
C ASN A 38 6.34 4.76 23.28
N LYS A 39 5.26 4.86 24.06
CA LYS A 39 5.07 4.14 25.34
C LYS A 39 4.57 2.70 25.19
N LEU A 40 3.95 2.35 24.06
CA LEU A 40 3.41 1.01 23.78
C LEU A 40 4.37 0.14 22.98
N LEU A 41 5.42 0.73 22.40
CA LEU A 41 6.60 0.00 21.96
C LEU A 41 7.29 -0.63 23.18
N PRO A 42 7.69 -1.91 23.15
CA PRO A 42 8.40 -2.53 24.25
C PRO A 42 9.67 -1.73 24.56
N GLU A 43 9.76 -1.17 25.78
CA GLU A 43 10.97 -0.49 26.24
C GLU A 43 12.16 -1.46 26.17
N GLY A 44 13.12 -1.14 25.30
CA GLY A 44 14.43 -1.80 25.28
C GLY A 44 14.77 -2.67 24.07
N ILE A 45 13.95 -2.76 23.02
CA ILE A 45 14.36 -3.42 21.76
C ILE A 45 13.88 -2.62 20.54
N VAL A 46 14.45 -1.44 20.33
CA VAL A 46 14.51 -0.81 19.01
C VAL A 46 15.85 -0.06 18.95
N PRO A 47 16.93 -0.61 18.36
CA PRO A 47 17.82 0.27 17.63
C PRO A 47 16.92 0.99 16.61
N GLN A 48 17.02 2.32 16.53
CA GLN A 48 16.45 3.05 15.40
C GLN A 48 17.07 2.49 14.11
N GLU A 49 16.52 1.41 13.57
CA GLU A 49 16.73 1.03 12.21
C GLU A 49 15.75 1.88 11.41
N GLU A 50 16.24 3.03 10.96
CA GLU A 50 15.64 3.76 9.85
C GLU A 50 15.24 2.74 8.78
N PHE A 51 13.94 2.67 8.47
CA PHE A 51 13.46 2.05 7.24
C PHE A 51 14.35 2.59 6.11
N LYS A 52 15.18 1.73 5.51
CA LYS A 52 16.01 2.12 4.37
C LYS A 52 15.12 2.18 3.14
N THR A 53 14.39 3.27 3.02
CA THR A 53 13.73 3.65 1.77
C THR A 53 14.81 4.01 0.77
N LYS A 54 15.01 3.19 -0.26
CA LYS A 54 16.08 3.42 -1.24
C LYS A 54 15.55 4.20 -2.44
N GLU A 55 15.97 5.45 -2.56
CA GLU A 55 15.76 6.32 -3.72
C GLU A 55 16.84 6.04 -4.78
N ILE A 56 16.48 5.85 -6.05
CA ILE A 56 17.44 5.74 -7.15
C ILE A 56 16.97 6.60 -8.31
N ASN A 57 17.66 7.73 -8.52
CA ASN A 57 17.39 8.68 -9.60
C ASN A 57 17.60 8.07 -10.99
N LEU A 58 16.55 8.05 -11.82
CA LEU A 58 16.59 7.66 -13.23
C LEU A 58 17.09 8.80 -14.13
N SER A 59 18.36 9.20 -13.99
CA SER A 59 18.99 10.08 -14.99
C SER A 59 20.37 9.56 -15.38
N GLY A 60 20.44 8.77 -16.45
CA GLY A 60 21.70 8.49 -17.12
C GLY A 60 21.68 7.27 -18.04
N SER A 61 22.06 7.53 -19.30
CA SER A 61 22.54 6.58 -20.31
C SER A 61 21.49 5.85 -21.14
N GLY A 62 21.22 6.40 -22.32
CA GLY A 62 20.68 5.62 -23.43
C GLY A 62 21.73 4.68 -24.02
N ASP A 63 21.25 3.57 -24.55
CA ASP A 63 21.64 3.06 -25.87
C ASP A 63 20.55 2.10 -26.33
N SER A 64 20.16 2.24 -27.60
CA SER A 64 19.15 1.43 -28.26
C SER A 64 19.64 -0.02 -28.39
N ALA A 65 19.01 -0.94 -27.65
CA ALA A 65 19.09 -2.37 -27.88
C ALA A 65 17.69 -2.90 -28.18
N GLU A 66 17.58 -3.77 -29.19
CA GLU A 66 16.36 -4.44 -29.62
C GLU A 66 15.59 -5.02 -28.43
N SER A 67 14.31 -4.64 -28.29
CA SER A 67 13.43 -5.12 -27.23
C SER A 67 13.03 -6.58 -27.50
N ILE A 68 13.89 -7.50 -27.10
CA ILE A 68 13.41 -8.81 -26.65
C ILE A 68 12.81 -8.52 -25.28
N ALA A 69 11.48 -8.34 -25.21
CA ALA A 69 10.80 -8.17 -23.94
C ALA A 69 11.14 -9.37 -23.06
N SER A 70 11.96 -9.14 -22.03
CA SER A 70 12.24 -10.15 -21.02
C SER A 70 10.90 -10.65 -20.47
N PRO A 71 10.75 -11.96 -20.22
CA PRO A 71 9.54 -12.48 -19.61
C PRO A 71 9.26 -11.72 -18.31
N ILE A 72 8.03 -11.25 -18.12
CA ILE A 72 7.61 -10.62 -16.87
C ILE A 72 7.87 -11.63 -15.74
N PRO A 73 8.64 -11.28 -14.69
CA PRO A 73 8.91 -12.20 -13.60
C PRO A 73 7.62 -12.59 -12.87
N GLU A 74 7.55 -13.85 -12.44
CA GLU A 74 6.48 -14.29 -11.53
C GLU A 74 6.66 -13.60 -10.17
N VAL A 75 5.54 -13.23 -9.53
CA VAL A 75 5.58 -12.68 -8.17
C VAL A 75 5.72 -13.84 -7.19
N PRO A 76 6.81 -13.92 -6.40
CA PRO A 76 7.02 -15.03 -5.48
C PRO A 76 5.96 -15.08 -4.37
N THR A 77 5.76 -16.26 -3.80
CA THR A 77 4.91 -16.47 -2.62
C THR A 77 5.69 -17.13 -1.50
N TYR A 78 5.42 -16.77 -0.25
CA TYR A 78 6.02 -17.39 0.93
C TYR A 78 4.95 -17.89 1.91
N SER A 79 5.34 -18.84 2.76
CA SER A 79 4.49 -19.31 3.85
C SER A 79 4.49 -18.29 4.98
N GLU A 80 3.37 -17.61 5.19
CA GLU A 80 3.26 -16.59 6.26
C GLU A 80 3.55 -17.19 7.64
N GLU A 81 4.41 -16.51 8.40
CA GLU A 81 4.80 -16.94 9.74
C GLU A 81 3.58 -16.97 10.68
N LYS A 82 3.50 -18.01 11.51
CA LYS A 82 2.53 -18.08 12.61
C LYS A 82 3.24 -17.69 13.90
N SER A 83 2.96 -16.51 14.41
CA SER A 83 3.52 -16.05 15.68
C SER A 83 2.67 -16.51 16.87
N GLY A 84 3.33 -17.03 17.91
CA GLY A 84 2.73 -17.25 19.23
C GLY A 84 2.76 -16.01 20.13
N ALA A 85 3.23 -14.87 19.62
CA ALA A 85 3.36 -13.64 20.38
C ALA A 85 1.98 -13.10 20.79
N VAL A 86 1.89 -12.60 22.02
CA VAL A 86 0.71 -11.91 22.52
C VAL A 86 0.94 -10.41 22.35
N TYR A 87 0.40 -9.87 21.27
CA TYR A 87 0.45 -8.42 21.00
C TYR A 87 -0.47 -7.64 21.95
N PRO A 88 -0.23 -6.33 22.14
CA PRO A 88 -1.18 -5.42 22.77
C PRO A 88 -2.60 -5.57 22.21
N LYS A 89 -3.61 -5.35 23.08
CA LYS A 89 -5.02 -5.64 22.78
C LYS A 89 -5.50 -4.87 21.55
N GLU A 90 -5.06 -3.64 21.42
CA GLU A 90 -5.44 -2.69 20.37
C GLU A 90 -5.03 -3.24 19.00
N TYR A 91 -3.77 -3.64 18.84
CA TYR A 91 -3.24 -4.21 17.60
C TYR A 91 -3.90 -5.55 17.27
N ARG A 92 -4.21 -6.37 18.27
CA ARG A 92 -4.94 -7.63 18.05
C ARG A 92 -6.34 -7.40 17.51
N VAL A 93 -7.08 -6.42 18.05
CA VAL A 93 -8.44 -6.12 17.58
C VAL A 93 -8.38 -5.64 16.13
N LEU A 94 -7.42 -4.77 15.80
CA LEU A 94 -7.24 -4.28 14.43
C LEU A 94 -6.83 -5.40 13.46
N SER A 95 -5.89 -6.26 13.85
CA SER A 95 -5.51 -7.46 13.10
C SER A 95 -6.70 -8.38 12.82
N GLN A 96 -7.56 -8.60 13.83
CA GLN A 96 -8.79 -9.39 13.65
C GLN A 96 -9.78 -8.72 12.70
N ASN A 97 -9.90 -7.39 12.73
CA ASN A 97 -10.73 -6.65 11.79
C ASN A 97 -10.22 -6.80 10.35
N PHE A 98 -8.93 -6.57 10.10
CA PHE A 98 -8.33 -6.77 8.78
C PHE A 98 -8.49 -8.21 8.29
N ARG A 99 -8.11 -9.19 9.12
CA ARG A 99 -8.26 -10.60 8.77
C ARG A 99 -9.69 -10.97 8.40
N ARG A 100 -10.67 -10.52 9.20
CA ARG A 100 -12.09 -10.76 8.93
C ARG A 100 -12.49 -10.10 7.62
N ALA A 101 -12.20 -8.81 7.46
CA ALA A 101 -12.65 -8.00 6.33
C ALA A 101 -12.05 -8.45 4.99
N ILE A 102 -10.76 -8.81 4.99
CA ILE A 102 -10.04 -9.39 3.84
C ILE A 102 -10.58 -10.79 3.50
N GLY A 103 -10.89 -11.60 4.50
CA GLY A 103 -11.36 -12.99 4.32
C GLY A 103 -12.85 -13.16 4.02
N THR A 104 -13.67 -12.11 4.12
CA THR A 104 -15.12 -12.22 3.87
C THR A 104 -15.49 -12.11 2.40
N GLY A 105 -16.27 -13.09 1.91
CA GLY A 105 -16.83 -13.08 0.56
C GLY A 105 -15.85 -13.51 -0.54
N GLU A 106 -15.01 -14.52 -0.26
CA GLU A 106 -13.95 -14.97 -1.18
C GLU A 106 -14.46 -15.37 -2.57
N GLU A 107 -15.69 -15.90 -2.69
CA GLU A 107 -16.32 -16.19 -3.99
C GLU A 107 -16.55 -14.90 -4.80
N ARG A 108 -17.17 -13.89 -4.19
CA ARG A 108 -17.41 -12.58 -4.82
C ARG A 108 -16.10 -11.88 -5.20
N VAL A 109 -15.08 -12.00 -4.36
CA VAL A 109 -13.73 -11.48 -4.63
C VAL A 109 -13.11 -12.22 -5.82
N GLY A 110 -13.23 -13.54 -5.89
CA GLY A 110 -12.76 -14.34 -7.03
C GLY A 110 -13.46 -14.01 -8.34
N GLU A 111 -14.78 -13.79 -8.31
CA GLU A 111 -15.54 -13.28 -9.46
C GLU A 111 -15.02 -11.92 -9.92
N GLU A 112 -14.69 -11.02 -8.99
CA GLU A 112 -14.13 -9.71 -9.33
C GLU A 112 -12.74 -9.83 -9.96
N VAL A 113 -11.86 -10.69 -9.40
CA VAL A 113 -10.55 -10.97 -10.01
C VAL A 113 -10.71 -11.49 -11.43
N PHE A 114 -11.64 -12.43 -11.67
CA PHE A 114 -11.93 -12.92 -13.02
C PHE A 114 -12.47 -11.82 -13.93
N ASN A 115 -13.36 -10.96 -13.45
CA ASN A 115 -13.90 -9.84 -14.24
C ASN A 115 -12.81 -8.83 -14.63
N ILE A 116 -11.80 -8.62 -13.78
CA ILE A 116 -10.69 -7.69 -14.04
C ILE A 116 -9.66 -8.31 -14.99
N THR A 117 -9.24 -9.54 -14.72
CA THR A 117 -8.06 -10.16 -15.36
C THR A 117 -8.40 -11.15 -16.47
N GLY A 118 -9.62 -11.67 -16.50
CA GLY A 118 -10.03 -12.79 -17.35
C GLY A 118 -9.39 -14.13 -16.97
N LYS A 119 -8.73 -14.22 -15.82
CA LYS A 119 -7.97 -15.40 -15.37
C LYS A 119 -8.54 -15.97 -14.07
N THR A 120 -8.22 -17.23 -13.81
CA THR A 120 -8.51 -17.92 -12.55
C THR A 120 -7.24 -18.41 -11.83
N SER A 121 -6.08 -18.37 -12.51
CA SER A 121 -4.78 -18.83 -12.01
C SER A 121 -3.65 -18.33 -12.91
N GLY A 122 -2.39 -18.47 -12.47
CA GLY A 122 -1.21 -18.11 -13.27
C GLY A 122 -1.00 -16.61 -13.36
N TYR A 123 -1.29 -15.90 -12.27
CA TYR A 123 -1.17 -14.46 -12.19
C TYR A 123 0.29 -14.03 -12.03
N ASN A 124 0.61 -12.87 -12.59
CA ASN A 124 1.92 -12.23 -12.45
C ASN A 124 1.77 -10.74 -12.09
N ILE A 125 2.87 -9.99 -12.10
CA ILE A 125 2.84 -8.56 -11.73
C ILE A 125 1.99 -7.73 -12.70
N GLU A 126 1.82 -8.14 -13.97
CA GLU A 126 0.90 -7.47 -14.88
C GLU A 126 -0.55 -7.51 -14.38
N ASP A 127 -1.00 -8.68 -13.93
CA ASP A 127 -2.35 -8.84 -13.41
C ASP A 127 -2.55 -8.03 -12.12
N ALA A 128 -1.52 -7.97 -11.26
CA ALA A 128 -1.55 -7.14 -10.06
C ALA A 128 -1.68 -5.64 -10.41
N CYS A 129 -0.97 -5.18 -11.45
CA CYS A 129 -1.10 -3.83 -11.99
C CYS A 129 -2.51 -3.58 -12.57
N ASP A 130 -3.13 -4.57 -13.22
CA ASP A 130 -4.49 -4.44 -13.74
C ASP A 130 -5.54 -4.31 -12.64
N VAL A 131 -5.40 -5.09 -11.57
CA VAL A 131 -6.21 -4.92 -10.35
C VAL A 131 -6.02 -3.53 -9.75
N PHE A 132 -4.78 -3.09 -9.57
CA PHE A 132 -4.49 -1.74 -9.08
C PHE A 132 -5.16 -0.67 -9.94
N ASN A 133 -5.01 -0.73 -11.27
CA ASN A 133 -5.60 0.23 -12.18
C ASN A 133 -7.14 0.22 -12.14
N TYR A 134 -7.73 -0.98 -12.07
CA TYR A 134 -9.18 -1.14 -12.01
C TYR A 134 -9.75 -0.55 -10.73
N VAL A 135 -9.21 -0.92 -9.57
CA VAL A 135 -9.68 -0.42 -8.28
C VAL A 135 -9.52 1.09 -8.23
N ASN A 136 -8.36 1.63 -8.60
CA ASN A 136 -8.10 3.07 -8.59
C ASN A 136 -9.02 3.89 -9.50
N ARG A 137 -9.38 3.34 -10.67
CA ARG A 137 -10.32 4.02 -11.58
C ARG A 137 -11.73 4.10 -11.00
N ASN A 138 -12.11 3.13 -10.18
CA ASN A 138 -13.44 3.04 -9.58
C ASN A 138 -13.50 3.61 -8.16
N TRP A 139 -12.35 3.81 -7.51
CA TRP A 139 -12.28 4.20 -6.10
C TRP A 139 -12.88 5.58 -5.84
N GLN A 140 -13.84 5.62 -4.92
CA GLN A 140 -14.49 6.84 -4.45
C GLN A 140 -14.14 7.05 -2.99
N TYR A 141 -13.12 7.87 -2.75
CA TYR A 141 -12.71 8.17 -1.39
C TYR A 141 -13.83 8.88 -0.61
N ARG A 142 -14.18 8.32 0.55
CA ARG A 142 -15.18 8.86 1.47
C ARG A 142 -14.66 8.73 2.89
N TYR A 143 -14.21 9.84 3.46
CA TYR A 143 -13.89 9.93 4.88
C TYR A 143 -15.16 10.04 5.73
N ASP A 144 -15.36 9.14 6.70
CA ASP A 144 -16.45 9.24 7.69
C ASP A 144 -15.93 9.78 9.03
N LYS A 145 -16.30 11.03 9.35
CA LYS A 145 -15.85 11.74 10.56
C LYS A 145 -16.46 11.21 11.87
N ASN A 146 -17.45 10.31 11.80
CA ASN A 146 -18.28 9.98 12.95
C ASN A 146 -18.06 8.55 13.48
N ALA A 147 -17.40 7.67 12.73
CA ALA A 147 -16.99 6.34 13.19
C ALA A 147 -16.04 5.69 12.16
N GLU A 148 -14.97 5.08 12.67
CA GLU A 148 -14.15 4.13 11.92
C GLU A 148 -14.95 2.83 11.72
N PHE A 149 -15.19 2.44 10.46
CA PHE A 149 -15.92 1.22 10.13
C PHE A 149 -15.21 0.44 9.03
N PHE A 150 -14.56 -0.65 9.43
CA PHE A 150 -13.95 -1.61 8.51
C PHE A 150 -15.01 -2.35 7.68
N PHE A 151 -15.21 -1.94 6.42
CA PHE A 151 -16.04 -2.69 5.49
C PHE A 151 -15.29 -3.92 4.97
N GLY A 152 -16.02 -5.03 4.81
CA GLY A 152 -15.46 -6.24 4.19
C GLY A 152 -15.17 -6.01 2.71
N ALA A 153 -14.15 -6.66 2.15
CA ALA A 153 -13.76 -6.47 0.76
C ALA A 153 -14.92 -6.65 -0.23
N SER A 154 -15.68 -7.75 -0.08
CA SER A 154 -16.88 -8.03 -0.90
C SER A 154 -17.94 -6.94 -0.77
N GLN A 155 -18.19 -6.43 0.44
CA GLN A 155 -19.14 -5.35 0.67
C GLN A 155 -18.69 -4.05 -0.01
N THR A 156 -17.41 -3.70 0.07
CA THR A 156 -16.86 -2.50 -0.58
C THR A 156 -16.94 -2.61 -2.10
N ILE A 157 -16.64 -3.78 -2.66
CA ILE A 157 -16.82 -4.08 -4.09
C ILE A 157 -18.29 -3.91 -4.50
N ASP A 158 -19.24 -4.51 -3.78
CA ASP A 158 -20.68 -4.43 -4.09
C ASP A 158 -21.24 -3.01 -3.94
N SER A 159 -20.63 -2.19 -3.09
CA SER A 159 -20.99 -0.78 -2.91
C SER A 159 -20.41 0.16 -3.97
N GLY A 160 -19.62 -0.37 -4.91
CA GLY A 160 -18.99 0.39 -5.98
C GLY A 160 -17.70 1.09 -5.56
N TYR A 161 -16.84 0.41 -4.81
CA TYR A 161 -15.49 0.88 -4.44
C TYR A 161 -15.48 2.22 -3.69
N ARG A 162 -16.35 2.37 -2.68
CA ARG A 162 -16.44 3.58 -1.87
C ARG A 162 -16.06 3.30 -0.41
N GLY A 163 -15.04 4.00 0.08
CA GLY A 163 -14.52 3.84 1.44
C GLY A 163 -13.38 4.81 1.72
N ASP A 164 -12.71 4.65 2.85
CA ASP A 164 -11.47 5.38 3.17
C ASP A 164 -10.22 4.50 3.07
N CYS A 165 -9.21 4.73 3.91
CA CYS A 165 -7.91 4.14 3.74
C CYS A 165 -7.81 2.65 4.06
N ASP A 166 -8.52 2.24 5.10
CA ASP A 166 -8.52 0.87 5.56
C ASP A 166 -9.33 0.00 4.59
N ASP A 167 -10.47 0.51 4.10
CA ASP A 167 -11.35 -0.13 3.13
C ASP A 167 -10.63 -0.41 1.82
N TYR A 168 -9.86 0.57 1.31
CA TYR A 168 -9.06 0.36 0.11
C TYR A 168 -8.02 -0.73 0.37
N SER A 169 -7.30 -0.62 1.49
CA SER A 169 -6.25 -1.57 1.85
C SER A 169 -6.80 -2.99 1.98
N ILE A 170 -8.02 -3.13 2.51
CA ILE A 170 -8.77 -4.38 2.61
C ILE A 170 -9.12 -4.93 1.23
N VAL A 171 -9.72 -4.11 0.35
CA VAL A 171 -10.12 -4.54 -1.00
C VAL A 171 -8.91 -4.98 -1.82
N MET A 172 -7.86 -4.18 -1.84
CA MET A 172 -6.63 -4.51 -2.56
C MET A 172 -5.98 -5.78 -2.03
N SER A 173 -5.85 -5.91 -0.70
CA SER A 173 -5.28 -7.11 -0.10
C SER A 173 -6.11 -8.35 -0.41
N ALA A 174 -7.45 -8.25 -0.40
CA ALA A 174 -8.33 -9.36 -0.70
C ALA A 174 -8.22 -9.83 -2.15
N LEU A 175 -8.22 -8.90 -3.12
CA LEU A 175 -8.08 -9.22 -4.54
C LEU A 175 -6.72 -9.86 -4.84
N LEU A 176 -5.63 -9.25 -4.38
CA LEU A 176 -4.27 -9.76 -4.58
C LEU A 176 -4.03 -11.10 -3.86
N LYS A 177 -4.56 -11.28 -2.65
CA LYS A 177 -4.53 -12.57 -1.94
C LYS A 177 -5.32 -13.65 -2.68
N ASN A 178 -6.47 -13.32 -3.27
CA ASN A 178 -7.26 -14.28 -4.05
C ASN A 178 -6.49 -14.76 -5.30
N MET A 179 -5.66 -13.88 -5.88
CA MET A 179 -4.72 -14.23 -6.95
C MET A 179 -3.54 -15.10 -6.47
N GLY A 180 -3.41 -15.35 -5.17
CA GLY A 180 -2.36 -16.17 -4.58
C GLY A 180 -1.13 -15.38 -4.11
N PHE A 181 -1.13 -14.06 -4.21
CA PHE A 181 0.00 -13.26 -3.73
C PHE A 181 -0.01 -13.09 -2.21
N ASN A 182 1.16 -12.87 -1.62
CA ASN A 182 1.26 -12.44 -0.23
C ASN A 182 1.10 -10.93 -0.13
N THR A 183 0.26 -10.51 0.80
CA THR A 183 -0.07 -9.10 1.04
C THR A 183 0.04 -8.77 2.51
N ARG A 184 0.22 -7.50 2.84
CA ARG A 184 0.04 -6.98 4.20
C ARG A 184 -0.60 -5.61 4.15
N VAL A 185 -1.30 -5.23 5.22
CA VAL A 185 -1.78 -3.87 5.43
C VAL A 185 -0.84 -3.19 6.41
N VAL A 186 -0.29 -2.04 6.05
CA VAL A 186 0.54 -1.21 6.92
C VAL A 186 -0.30 -0.06 7.42
N THR A 187 -0.38 0.12 8.75
CA THR A 187 -0.85 1.38 9.34
C THR A 187 0.35 2.20 9.73
N ALA A 188 0.38 3.47 9.32
CA ALA A 188 1.44 4.40 9.64
C ALA A 188 0.88 5.65 10.32
N TYR A 189 1.58 6.15 11.33
CA TYR A 189 1.15 7.31 12.13
C TYR A 189 2.28 8.34 12.20
N ASN A 190 1.94 9.59 11.91
CA ASN A 190 2.80 10.74 12.21
C ASN A 190 2.10 11.71 13.15
N GLU A 191 2.71 12.88 13.40
CA GLU A 191 2.17 13.89 14.31
C GLU A 191 0.84 14.50 13.86
N SER A 192 0.46 14.35 12.58
CA SER A 192 -0.70 15.00 11.98
C SER A 192 -1.89 14.05 11.77
N TYR A 193 -1.65 12.82 11.32
CA TYR A 193 -2.69 11.82 11.08
C TYR A 193 -2.15 10.40 10.93
N GLY A 194 -3.07 9.43 10.96
CA GLY A 194 -2.82 8.04 10.59
C GLY A 194 -3.31 7.71 9.18
N HIS A 195 -2.61 6.79 8.51
CA HIS A 195 -2.93 6.26 7.18
C HIS A 195 -2.79 4.74 7.16
N ALA A 196 -3.59 4.06 6.35
CA ALA A 196 -3.45 2.64 6.06
C ALA A 196 -3.24 2.42 4.57
N TYR A 197 -2.29 1.56 4.22
CA TYR A 197 -2.01 1.21 2.83
C TYR A 197 -1.65 -0.28 2.68
N PRO A 198 -1.98 -0.89 1.53
CA PRO A 198 -1.61 -2.27 1.24
C PRO A 198 -0.19 -2.35 0.65
N GLU A 199 0.51 -3.44 0.95
CA GLU A 199 1.74 -3.82 0.27
C GLU A 199 1.65 -5.24 -0.29
N LEU A 200 2.34 -5.44 -1.40
CA LEU A 200 2.51 -6.72 -2.10
C LEU A 200 3.94 -7.22 -1.89
N TYR A 201 4.12 -8.47 -1.50
CA TYR A 201 5.44 -9.10 -1.48
C TYR A 201 5.94 -9.32 -2.90
N ILE A 202 7.17 -8.88 -3.20
CA ILE A 202 7.77 -8.98 -4.54
C ILE A 202 9.06 -9.81 -4.59
N GLY A 203 9.35 -10.55 -3.51
CA GLY A 203 10.47 -11.50 -3.46
C GLY A 203 11.39 -11.29 -2.26
N ASP A 204 12.27 -12.26 -2.04
CA ASP A 204 13.38 -12.25 -1.08
C ASP A 204 14.76 -12.12 -1.77
N ASP A 205 14.73 -12.03 -3.09
CA ASP A 205 15.86 -11.76 -3.96
C ASP A 205 15.76 -10.34 -4.56
N ARG A 206 16.91 -9.67 -4.60
CA ARG A 206 17.00 -8.28 -5.04
C ARG A 206 16.86 -8.13 -6.55
N ASP A 207 17.33 -9.11 -7.31
CA ASP A 207 17.27 -9.06 -8.77
C ASP A 207 15.82 -9.17 -9.24
N THR A 208 15.05 -10.09 -8.64
CA THR A 208 13.60 -10.21 -8.86
C THR A 208 12.86 -8.92 -8.50
N ALA A 209 13.18 -8.31 -7.35
CA ALA A 209 12.59 -7.04 -6.95
C ALA A 209 12.92 -5.90 -7.93
N HIS A 210 14.15 -5.88 -8.49
CA HIS A 210 14.55 -4.92 -9.52
C HIS A 210 13.83 -5.15 -10.85
N GLU A 211 13.67 -6.39 -11.31
CA GLU A 211 12.95 -6.71 -12.55
C GLU A 211 11.47 -6.30 -12.45
N ILE A 212 10.83 -6.56 -11.31
CA ILE A 212 9.46 -6.11 -11.03
C ILE A 212 9.36 -4.57 -11.05
N ARG A 213 10.32 -3.90 -10.40
CA ARG A 213 10.40 -2.43 -10.41
C ARG A 213 10.53 -1.89 -11.83
N ASP A 214 11.42 -2.47 -12.64
CA ASP A 214 11.68 -2.02 -14.00
C ASP A 214 10.48 -2.24 -14.91
N TYR A 215 9.78 -3.37 -14.75
CA TYR A 215 8.51 -3.61 -15.41
C TYR A 215 7.46 -2.53 -15.08
N ILE A 216 7.33 -2.16 -13.80
CA ILE A 216 6.40 -1.10 -13.37
C ILE A 216 6.81 0.24 -13.97
N ALA A 217 8.10 0.60 -13.94
CA ALA A 217 8.59 1.84 -14.51
C ALA A 217 8.30 1.93 -16.02
N GLU A 218 8.43 0.81 -16.74
CA GLU A 218 8.07 0.72 -18.17
C GLU A 218 6.55 0.84 -18.39
N ARG A 219 5.74 0.13 -17.60
CA ARG A 219 4.26 0.16 -17.70
C ARG A 219 3.68 1.54 -17.36
N TYR A 220 4.32 2.26 -16.45
CA TYR A 220 3.87 3.57 -15.95
C TYR A 220 4.93 4.64 -16.24
N PRO A 221 5.09 5.10 -17.49
CA PRO A 221 6.18 6.00 -17.89
C PRO A 221 6.08 7.42 -17.29
N TYR A 222 4.98 7.73 -16.60
CA TYR A 222 4.81 8.97 -15.82
C TYR A 222 5.28 8.83 -14.37
N ALA A 223 5.65 7.63 -13.93
CA ALA A 223 6.24 7.39 -12.62
C ALA A 223 7.64 8.01 -12.57
N GLU A 224 7.86 8.96 -11.66
CA GLU A 224 9.20 9.53 -11.46
C GLU A 224 10.14 8.51 -10.83
N ASN A 225 9.59 7.66 -9.93
CA ASN A 225 10.32 6.62 -9.20
C ASN A 225 9.36 5.48 -8.86
N VAL A 226 9.89 4.26 -8.70
CA VAL A 226 9.15 3.10 -8.18
C VAL A 226 9.85 2.61 -6.92
N TRP A 227 9.17 2.75 -5.78
CA TRP A 227 9.67 2.49 -4.45
C TRP A 227 9.21 1.12 -3.93
N TYR A 228 10.07 0.47 -3.16
CA TYR A 228 9.74 -0.71 -2.37
C TYR A 228 10.35 -0.56 -0.97
N SER A 229 9.79 -1.28 0.00
CA SER A 229 10.34 -1.39 1.35
C SER A 229 11.11 -2.71 1.52
N GLU A 230 12.15 -2.67 2.35
CA GLU A 230 12.96 -3.83 2.72
C GLU A 230 12.60 -4.27 4.16
N ARG A 231 12.35 -5.56 4.36
CA ARG A 231 12.19 -6.19 5.68
C ARG A 231 13.30 -7.21 5.90
N ALA A 232 14.22 -6.91 6.82
CA ALA A 232 15.22 -7.89 7.23
C ALA A 232 14.56 -8.99 8.09
N LEU A 233 14.74 -10.25 7.70
CA LEU A 233 14.30 -11.38 8.49
C LEU A 233 15.28 -11.64 9.64
N LYS A 234 14.75 -12.10 10.78
CA LYS A 234 15.59 -12.54 11.89
C LYS A 234 16.41 -13.77 11.47
N ASP A 235 17.55 -13.96 12.12
CA ASP A 235 18.41 -15.15 11.98
C ASP A 235 18.97 -15.39 10.55
N GLU A 236 19.40 -14.31 9.86
CA GLU A 236 20.06 -14.38 8.54
C GLU A 236 19.21 -15.00 7.42
N GLN A 237 17.89 -15.08 7.60
CA GLN A 237 16.96 -15.67 6.63
C GLN A 237 16.76 -14.82 5.36
N GLY A 238 17.46 -13.68 5.25
CA GLY A 238 17.45 -12.81 4.08
C GLY A 238 16.63 -11.53 4.27
N THR A 239 16.43 -10.82 3.17
CA THR A 239 15.66 -9.58 3.12
C THR A 239 14.45 -9.81 2.24
N GLN A 240 13.26 -9.47 2.73
CA GLN A 240 12.05 -9.44 1.92
C GLN A 240 11.83 -8.05 1.33
N TYR A 241 11.33 -8.01 0.10
CA TYR A 241 10.99 -6.81 -0.62
C TYR A 241 9.48 -6.69 -0.77
N TRP A 242 8.95 -5.51 -0.46
CA TRP A 242 7.52 -5.24 -0.43
C TRP A 242 7.22 -3.99 -1.24
N LEU A 243 6.23 -4.06 -2.11
CA LEU A 243 5.85 -3.01 -3.04
C LEU A 243 4.59 -2.31 -2.54
N ASN A 244 4.62 -0.98 -2.51
CA ASN A 244 3.48 -0.16 -2.09
C ASN A 244 2.33 -0.22 -3.10
N PHE A 245 1.11 -0.55 -2.67
CA PHE A 245 -0.10 -0.55 -3.51
C PHE A 245 -1.10 0.53 -3.11
N ASP A 246 -0.68 1.54 -2.35
CA ASP A 246 -1.47 2.72 -1.98
C ASP A 246 -2.01 3.46 -3.23
N TRP A 247 -3.25 3.95 -3.14
CA TRP A 247 -3.89 4.83 -4.13
C TRP A 247 -3.61 6.29 -3.86
N SER A 248 -3.12 6.61 -2.66
CA SER A 248 -3.30 7.94 -2.09
C SER A 248 -2.70 9.01 -2.99
N GLY A 249 -3.58 9.71 -3.70
CA GLY A 249 -3.23 10.87 -4.52
C GLY A 249 -2.60 12.03 -3.73
N SER A 250 -2.49 11.90 -2.41
CA SER A 250 -1.75 12.80 -1.51
C SER A 250 -0.25 12.83 -1.76
N ASN A 251 0.32 11.80 -2.39
CA ASN A 251 1.72 11.81 -2.85
C ASN A 251 1.86 12.07 -4.36
N GLY A 252 0.75 12.13 -5.12
CA GLY A 252 0.75 12.37 -6.58
C GLY A 252 1.03 11.13 -7.44
N TYR A 253 1.25 9.95 -6.84
CA TYR A 253 1.64 8.74 -7.56
C TYR A 253 0.44 7.82 -7.80
N ARG A 254 0.12 7.57 -9.08
CA ARG A 254 -0.98 6.69 -9.52
C ARG A 254 -0.44 5.41 -10.16
N HIS A 255 0.49 4.76 -9.48
CA HIS A 255 1.11 3.50 -9.91
C HIS A 255 1.54 2.67 -8.69
N PRO A 256 1.65 1.34 -8.80
CA PRO A 256 2.31 0.52 -7.77
C PRO A 256 3.75 1.00 -7.52
N GLY A 257 4.20 0.90 -6.28
CA GLY A 257 5.48 1.44 -5.82
C GLY A 257 5.49 2.97 -5.68
N GLY A 258 4.36 3.57 -5.30
CA GLY A 258 4.32 4.98 -4.90
C GLY A 258 5.11 5.26 -3.62
N VAL A 259 5.35 6.55 -3.34
CA VAL A 259 6.09 6.99 -2.13
C VAL A 259 5.38 6.51 -0.86
N TYR A 260 6.18 5.99 0.06
CA TYR A 260 5.72 5.52 1.37
C TYR A 260 5.30 6.66 2.29
N PHE A 261 4.25 6.41 3.06
CA PHE A 261 3.85 7.30 4.14
C PHE A 261 4.92 7.32 5.24
N GLN A 262 5.40 8.50 5.62
CA GLN A 262 6.40 8.65 6.67
C GLN A 262 5.72 8.63 8.05
N GLY A 263 6.13 7.71 8.90
CA GLY A 263 5.62 7.59 10.27
C GLY A 263 6.01 6.27 10.94
N ALA A 264 5.63 6.10 12.20
CA ALA A 264 5.74 4.83 12.89
C ALA A 264 4.76 3.83 12.26
N CYS A 265 5.25 2.66 11.85
CA CYS A 265 4.49 1.68 11.10
C CYS A 265 4.16 0.44 11.94
N ILE A 266 3.03 -0.20 11.62
CA ILE A 266 2.64 -1.52 12.13
C ILE A 266 2.08 -2.29 10.95
N MET A 267 2.57 -3.51 10.73
CA MET A 267 2.15 -4.37 9.62
C MET A 267 1.21 -5.46 10.10
N TYR A 268 0.10 -5.63 9.37
CA TYR A 268 -0.94 -6.62 9.63
C TYR A 268 -1.06 -7.57 8.45
N TYR A 269 -0.83 -8.85 8.69
CA TYR A 269 -0.91 -9.88 7.66
C TYR A 269 -2.30 -10.54 7.67
N PRO A 270 -2.82 -11.00 6.52
CA PRO A 270 -4.12 -11.67 6.43
C PRO A 270 -4.27 -12.89 7.36
N ASN A 271 -3.18 -13.60 7.70
CA ASN A 271 -3.23 -14.71 8.66
C ASN A 271 -3.38 -14.27 10.14
N GLY A 272 -3.21 -12.98 10.45
CA GLY A 272 -3.25 -12.41 11.79
C GLY A 272 -1.89 -12.17 12.45
N LEU A 273 -0.78 -12.37 11.75
CA LEU A 273 0.54 -11.93 12.18
C LEU A 273 0.58 -10.39 12.27
N ILE A 274 1.30 -9.87 13.26
CA ILE A 274 1.53 -8.44 13.47
C ILE A 274 3.02 -8.18 13.62
N GLU A 275 3.51 -7.12 12.97
CA GLU A 275 4.91 -6.69 13.01
C GLU A 275 5.02 -5.18 13.18
N PHE A 276 6.21 -4.73 13.61
CA PHE A 276 6.53 -3.35 13.94
C PHE A 276 7.77 -2.92 13.17
#